data_AF-F7KD03-F1
#
_entry.id   AF-F7KD03-F1
#
_cell.length_a   1.000
_cell.length_b   1.000
_cell.length_c   1.000
_cell.angle_alpha   90.00
_cell.angle_beta   90.00
_cell.angle_gamma   90.00
#
_symmetry.space_group_name_H-M   'P 1'
#
loop_
_entity.id
_entity.type
_entity.pdbx_description
1 polymer ?
#
loop_
_entity_poly.entity_id
_entity_poly.type
_entity_poly.pdbx_seq_one_letter_code
_entity_poly.pdbx_strand_id
1 'polypeptide(L)'
;MKYYCNPINVPYRYQFNMDPRSHGKLQIDREAADPSMIFFKGKYYIFASMNLSVWVSEDLADWQAYRLPENLPLYDYAPDARVCGDYVYFCASRKGENCNYYRTKNIIEGPYEEIPGTFDFWDPNLFFDEDGKVYFYWGCSNITPVWGVELEPSTMLPRTEGIELISGNGYERGYERMGVDNCEFPRSEEEVEAMFQGFLKSSGMTQEQMPAQYIPQIRGMFTRRPFIEGPWMEKHEGKYYLQYACPGAEYNVYADGVYVSDSPLGPFQLAQNNPFSYHPGGFMPGAGHGSTMWDRNENLWHASTMRISVNHQFERRVGIWPAGFDEEGELFCNQNYGDWPIAVEEGKEDPWREPQWYLLSYAKPASCSSFAEGKGAQKAVNEDSKSWWRAAGTSSGEWLEVDLEKPSDVRAIQINFADDDLPVASPGKIQGSATQPRYIEERDLCTRWKLEGSLDGKEYFMIEDKSEAVTDLPHDLVIREEGILVRFVRLTVVQIPYDVAPCISGLRLFGPGAGEKPAQAGFRASRSGDRLDMLITIEGKSDASGYNILWGHKEDKLYHSYQIFRAPDDVRSMRDAVIEKRIGALVKEREYYVRVDAYNENGITRGKTIKLQG
;
A
#
# COMPACT_ATOMS: atom_id res chain seq x y z
N MET A 1 13.89 13.88 16.40
CA MET A 1 13.47 12.53 15.93
C MET A 1 13.34 12.61 14.40
N LYS A 2 13.21 11.50 13.65
CA LYS A 2 12.83 11.58 12.23
C LYS A 2 11.38 11.17 12.06
N TYR A 3 10.74 11.64 11.00
CA TYR A 3 9.32 11.39 10.75
C TYR A 3 9.08 11.14 9.27
N TYR A 4 8.26 10.14 8.98
CA TYR A 4 7.70 9.93 7.65
C TYR A 4 6.19 9.80 7.73
N CYS A 5 5.52 9.76 6.59
CA CYS A 5 4.09 9.52 6.49
C CYS A 5 3.86 8.60 5.30
N ASN A 6 2.90 7.70 5.38
CA ASN A 6 2.52 6.89 4.23
C ASN A 6 1.50 7.64 3.34
N PRO A 7 1.55 7.47 2.01
CA PRO A 7 2.62 6.78 1.26
C PRO A 7 3.94 7.52 1.34
N ILE A 8 5.05 6.79 1.23
CA ILE A 8 6.39 7.36 1.44
C ILE A 8 6.70 8.46 0.41
N ASN A 9 7.47 9.45 0.85
CA ASN A 9 7.79 10.66 0.08
C ASN A 9 8.94 10.41 -0.92
N VAL A 10 8.61 9.83 -2.06
CA VAL A 10 9.54 9.49 -3.15
C VAL A 10 8.98 9.88 -4.51
N PRO A 11 9.82 10.02 -5.55
CA PRO A 11 9.35 10.10 -6.93
C PRO A 11 8.67 8.78 -7.34
N TYR A 12 7.47 8.87 -7.91
CA TYR A 12 6.76 7.76 -8.54
C TYR A 12 6.67 8.05 -10.04
N ARG A 13 7.20 7.17 -10.88
CA ARG A 13 7.28 7.43 -12.33
C ARG A 13 5.92 7.33 -13.00
N TYR A 14 5.66 8.25 -13.93
CA TYR A 14 4.51 8.18 -14.81
C TYR A 14 4.62 6.97 -15.73
N GLN A 15 3.53 6.23 -15.79
CA GLN A 15 3.30 5.08 -16.65
C GLN A 15 2.35 5.49 -17.76
N PHE A 16 2.68 5.11 -18.99
CA PHE A 16 1.86 5.32 -20.18
C PHE A 16 1.34 3.96 -20.63
N ASN A 17 0.23 3.53 -20.01
CA ASN A 17 -0.30 2.18 -20.12
C ASN A 17 -1.19 2.02 -21.37
N MET A 18 -0.83 1.08 -22.23
CA MET A 18 -1.57 0.73 -23.45
C MET A 18 -2.24 -0.64 -23.31
N ASP A 19 -3.00 -0.83 -22.24
CA ASP A 19 -3.64 -2.11 -21.92
C ASP A 19 -4.48 -2.61 -23.12
N PRO A 20 -4.26 -3.84 -23.63
CA PRO A 20 -5.09 -4.39 -24.70
C PRO A 20 -6.59 -4.41 -24.38
N ARG A 21 -6.95 -4.42 -23.09
CA ARG A 21 -8.33 -4.38 -22.58
C ARG A 21 -8.95 -2.98 -22.59
N SER A 22 -8.15 -1.92 -22.71
CA SER A 22 -8.63 -0.54 -22.74
C SER A 22 -9.12 -0.08 -24.11
N HIS A 23 -9.22 -1.00 -25.08
CA HIS A 23 -9.66 -0.72 -26.46
C HIS A 23 -8.84 0.40 -27.14
N GLY A 24 -7.54 0.46 -26.86
CA GLY A 24 -6.63 1.47 -27.42
C GLY A 24 -6.64 2.81 -26.68
N LYS A 25 -7.34 2.93 -25.54
CA LYS A 25 -7.23 4.10 -24.66
C LYS A 25 -5.89 4.04 -23.91
N LEU A 26 -5.08 5.07 -24.09
CA LEU A 26 -3.91 5.32 -23.26
C LEU A 26 -4.36 5.72 -21.85
N GLN A 27 -3.88 5.02 -20.83
CA GLN A 27 -4.13 5.34 -19.41
C GLN A 27 -2.82 5.81 -18.80
N ILE A 28 -2.87 6.89 -18.02
CA ILE A 28 -1.67 7.52 -17.47
C ILE A 28 -1.84 7.69 -15.99
N ASP A 29 -0.88 7.18 -15.25
CA ASP A 29 -0.85 7.18 -13.79
C ASP A 29 0.59 7.16 -13.30
N ARG A 30 0.80 7.51 -12.03
CA ARG A 30 2.08 7.25 -11.36
C ARG A 30 1.98 5.92 -10.64
N GLU A 31 3.06 5.14 -10.66
CA GLU A 31 3.07 3.80 -10.07
C GLU A 31 4.43 3.48 -9.47
N ALA A 32 4.39 2.86 -8.29
CA ALA A 32 5.40 1.92 -7.83
C ALA A 32 4.71 0.95 -6.86
N ALA A 33 5.12 -0.31 -6.88
CA ALA A 33 4.49 -1.38 -6.14
C ALA A 33 5.47 -2.49 -5.82
N ASP A 34 4.99 -3.50 -5.08
CA ASP A 34 5.68 -4.75 -4.82
C ASP A 34 7.09 -4.51 -4.22
N PRO A 35 7.22 -3.70 -3.15
CA PRO A 35 8.51 -3.26 -2.64
C PRO A 35 9.30 -4.40 -1.98
N SER A 36 10.55 -4.59 -2.41
CA SER A 36 11.59 -5.32 -1.71
C SER A 36 12.51 -4.36 -0.95
N MET A 37 12.36 -4.32 0.37
CA MET A 37 13.11 -3.48 1.29
C MET A 37 14.24 -4.29 1.93
N ILE A 38 15.46 -3.75 1.90
CA ILE A 38 16.65 -4.37 2.51
C ILE A 38 17.46 -3.33 3.29
N PHE A 39 18.19 -3.80 4.31
CA PHE A 39 19.26 -3.05 4.96
C PHE A 39 20.62 -3.58 4.53
N PHE A 40 21.45 -2.74 3.91
CA PHE A 40 22.75 -3.15 3.37
C PHE A 40 23.79 -2.06 3.59
N LYS A 41 24.95 -2.43 4.14
CA LYS A 41 26.10 -1.52 4.35
C LYS A 41 25.72 -0.16 4.98
N GLY A 42 24.85 -0.16 5.99
CA GLY A 42 24.48 1.03 6.73
C GLY A 42 23.37 1.88 6.11
N LYS A 43 22.69 1.41 5.05
CA LYS A 43 21.61 2.12 4.37
C LYS A 43 20.41 1.20 4.12
N TYR A 44 19.24 1.82 4.02
CA TYR A 44 17.99 1.20 3.61
C TYR A 44 17.81 1.36 2.11
N TYR A 45 17.34 0.30 1.45
CA TYR A 45 17.08 0.28 0.01
C TYR A 45 15.69 -0.28 -0.23
N ILE A 46 14.92 0.33 -1.13
CA ILE A 46 13.66 -0.22 -1.64
C ILE A 46 13.76 -0.36 -3.15
N PHE A 47 13.61 -1.59 -3.62
CA PHE A 47 13.40 -1.93 -5.02
C PHE A 47 11.90 -2.08 -5.22
N ALA A 48 11.33 -1.36 -6.18
CA ALA A 48 9.89 -1.41 -6.46
C ALA A 48 9.64 -1.56 -7.97
N SER A 49 8.54 -2.22 -8.30
CA SER A 49 8.05 -2.36 -9.67
C SER A 49 7.92 -1.02 -10.38
N MET A 50 8.23 -1.01 -11.68
CA MET A 50 7.89 0.07 -12.61
C MET A 50 8.50 1.45 -12.32
N ASN A 51 9.58 1.52 -11.53
CA ASN A 51 10.13 2.80 -11.08
C ASN A 51 11.53 3.13 -11.63
N LEU A 52 12.16 2.22 -12.39
CA LEU A 52 13.50 2.34 -13.01
C LEU A 52 14.67 2.64 -12.04
N SER A 53 14.38 2.71 -10.74
CA SER A 53 15.29 3.22 -9.73
C SER A 53 15.11 2.47 -8.42
N VAL A 54 16.15 2.55 -7.59
CA VAL A 54 16.13 2.13 -6.19
C VAL A 54 16.00 3.38 -5.32
N TRP A 55 15.16 3.30 -4.29
CA TRP A 55 15.11 4.36 -3.29
C TRP A 55 16.07 4.02 -2.15
N VAL A 56 16.84 5.01 -1.69
CA VAL A 56 17.88 4.86 -0.69
C VAL A 56 17.64 5.83 0.44
N SER A 57 17.71 5.35 1.68
CA SER A 57 17.61 6.17 2.88
C SER A 57 18.67 5.76 3.90
N GLU A 58 19.09 6.71 4.75
CA GLU A 58 19.94 6.44 5.90
C GLU A 58 19.14 6.34 7.21
N ASP A 59 17.87 6.78 7.21
CA ASP A 59 17.05 7.01 8.40
C ASP A 59 15.57 6.61 8.25
N LEU A 60 15.19 5.90 7.18
CA LEU A 60 13.83 5.47 6.82
C LEU A 60 12.84 6.61 6.51
N ALA A 61 13.22 7.87 6.71
CA ALA A 61 12.34 9.02 6.54
C ALA A 61 12.66 9.81 5.27
N ASP A 62 13.94 10.10 5.07
CA ASP A 62 14.44 10.87 3.93
C ASP A 62 14.95 9.90 2.86
N TRP A 63 14.31 9.89 1.69
CA TRP A 63 14.60 8.96 0.60
C TRP A 63 15.13 9.67 -0.65
N GLN A 64 16.11 9.06 -1.32
CA GLN A 64 16.66 9.52 -2.58
C GLN A 64 16.54 8.41 -3.65
N ALA A 65 16.11 8.78 -4.86
CA ALA A 65 16.01 7.85 -5.97
C ALA A 65 17.31 7.81 -6.77
N TYR A 66 17.82 6.61 -7.05
CA TYR A 66 18.97 6.38 -7.92
C TYR A 66 18.58 5.44 -9.05
N ARG A 67 18.83 5.84 -10.31
CA ARG A 67 18.57 4.98 -11.47
C ARG A 67 19.41 3.71 -11.37
N LEU A 68 18.76 2.58 -11.63
CA LEU A 68 19.42 1.28 -11.63
C LEU A 68 20.14 1.01 -12.98
N PRO A 69 21.22 0.20 -13.00
CA PRO A 69 21.91 -0.13 -14.24
C PRO A 69 21.03 -0.81 -15.30
N GLU A 70 21.23 -0.45 -16.57
CA GLU A 70 20.41 -0.88 -17.72
C GLU A 70 20.44 -2.38 -18.01
N ASN A 71 21.38 -3.14 -17.44
CA ASN A 71 21.43 -4.59 -17.60
C ASN A 71 20.43 -5.33 -16.70
N LEU A 72 19.75 -4.62 -15.80
CA LEU A 72 18.67 -5.17 -14.99
C LEU A 72 17.34 -5.15 -15.76
N PRO A 73 16.40 -6.07 -15.47
CA PRO A 73 15.10 -6.13 -16.12
C PRO A 73 14.13 -5.07 -15.57
N LEU A 74 14.38 -3.78 -15.84
CA LEU A 74 13.66 -2.65 -15.21
C LEU A 74 12.16 -2.53 -15.58
N TYR A 75 11.70 -3.27 -16.59
CA TYR A 75 10.29 -3.34 -17.03
C TYR A 75 9.58 -4.61 -16.53
N ASP A 76 10.28 -5.47 -15.80
CA ASP A 76 9.71 -6.68 -15.20
C ASP A 76 9.16 -6.33 -13.80
N TYR A 77 8.07 -6.99 -13.40
CA TYR A 77 7.34 -6.71 -12.16
C TYR A 77 7.93 -7.43 -10.95
N ALA A 78 7.59 -6.97 -9.75
CA ALA A 78 7.90 -7.58 -8.45
C ALA A 78 9.39 -7.94 -8.33
N PRO A 79 10.28 -6.94 -8.22
CA PRO A 79 11.68 -7.22 -7.97
C PRO A 79 11.86 -7.83 -6.57
N ASP A 80 12.56 -8.95 -6.47
CA ASP A 80 13.08 -9.48 -5.21
C ASP A 80 14.50 -8.97 -4.99
N ALA A 81 14.80 -8.54 -3.77
CA ALA A 81 16.14 -8.15 -3.37
C ALA A 81 16.51 -8.73 -2.01
N ARG A 82 17.65 -9.41 -1.92
CA ARG A 82 18.08 -10.10 -0.68
C ARG A 82 19.57 -9.95 -0.43
N VAL A 83 19.94 -9.71 0.81
CA VAL A 83 21.33 -9.60 1.24
C VAL A 83 21.88 -10.99 1.57
N CYS A 84 23.04 -11.33 1.01
CA CYS A 84 23.78 -12.54 1.35
C CYS A 84 25.28 -12.23 1.39
N GLY A 85 25.83 -12.15 2.60
CA GLY A 85 27.21 -11.71 2.84
C GLY A 85 27.46 -10.31 2.27
N ASP A 86 28.48 -10.19 1.41
CA ASP A 86 28.86 -8.92 0.77
C ASP A 86 28.00 -8.55 -0.46
N TYR A 87 27.07 -9.42 -0.86
CA TYR A 87 26.28 -9.28 -2.08
C TYR A 87 24.82 -8.98 -1.78
N VAL A 88 24.21 -8.24 -2.68
CA VAL A 88 22.75 -8.16 -2.85
C VAL A 88 22.38 -8.91 -4.10
N TYR A 89 21.49 -9.89 -3.95
CA TYR A 89 20.88 -10.63 -5.04
C TYR A 89 19.60 -9.94 -5.49
N PHE A 90 19.33 -9.98 -6.79
CA PHE A 90 18.19 -9.35 -7.43
C PHE A 90 17.60 -10.28 -8.50
N CYS A 91 16.27 -10.36 -8.61
CA CYS A 91 15.57 -10.93 -9.76
C CYS A 91 14.18 -10.28 -9.89
N ALA A 92 13.51 -10.46 -11.01
CA ALA A 92 12.18 -9.90 -11.26
C ALA A 92 11.36 -10.80 -12.19
N SER A 93 10.06 -10.54 -12.25
CA SER A 93 9.06 -11.41 -12.85
C SER A 93 9.00 -11.31 -14.38
N ARG A 94 9.13 -12.45 -15.06
CA ARG A 94 8.83 -12.58 -16.48
C ARG A 94 8.14 -13.91 -16.74
N LYS A 95 7.02 -13.85 -17.46
CA LYS A 95 6.20 -15.02 -17.79
C LYS A 95 6.49 -15.50 -19.20
N GLY A 96 6.69 -16.80 -19.37
CA GLY A 96 6.95 -17.44 -20.66
C GLY A 96 8.39 -17.33 -21.18
N GLU A 97 9.29 -16.70 -20.41
CA GLU A 97 10.72 -16.60 -20.70
C GLU A 97 11.53 -16.86 -19.43
N ASN A 98 12.69 -17.50 -19.56
CA ASN A 98 13.57 -17.73 -18.41
C ASN A 98 13.97 -16.41 -17.76
N CYS A 99 13.78 -16.32 -16.45
CA CYS A 99 14.17 -15.17 -15.66
C CYS A 99 15.58 -15.38 -15.10
N ASN A 100 16.44 -14.36 -15.22
CA ASN A 100 17.80 -14.42 -14.69
C ASN A 100 17.88 -13.83 -13.29
N TYR A 101 18.94 -14.22 -12.58
CA TYR A 101 19.32 -13.61 -11.30
C TYR A 101 20.51 -12.68 -11.51
N TYR A 102 20.67 -11.72 -10.61
CA TYR A 102 21.75 -10.76 -10.64
C TYR A 102 22.31 -10.61 -9.23
N ARG A 103 23.59 -10.27 -9.11
CA ARG A 103 24.16 -9.89 -7.80
C ARG A 103 25.15 -8.75 -7.91
N THR A 104 25.22 -7.93 -6.88
CA THR A 104 26.14 -6.78 -6.81
C THR A 104 26.69 -6.58 -5.40
N LYS A 105 27.86 -5.93 -5.29
CA LYS A 105 28.37 -5.39 -4.03
C LYS A 105 28.12 -3.89 -3.86
N ASN A 106 27.65 -3.22 -4.92
CA ASN A 106 27.34 -1.80 -5.00
C ASN A 106 26.04 -1.63 -5.79
N ILE A 107 24.94 -1.37 -5.08
CA ILE A 107 23.59 -1.32 -5.66
C ILE A 107 23.45 -0.18 -6.68
N ILE A 108 24.04 0.98 -6.40
CA ILE A 108 23.81 2.17 -7.23
C ILE A 108 24.62 2.09 -8.52
N GLU A 109 25.91 1.77 -8.43
CA GLU A 109 26.83 1.84 -9.57
C GLU A 109 27.07 0.48 -10.25
N GLY A 110 26.72 -0.63 -9.57
CA GLY A 110 27.09 -1.97 -10.02
C GLY A 110 28.58 -2.27 -9.85
N PRO A 111 29.15 -3.20 -10.65
CA PRO A 111 28.46 -3.99 -11.67
C PRO A 111 27.48 -4.99 -11.06
N TYR A 112 26.44 -5.33 -11.82
CA TYR A 112 25.56 -6.47 -11.53
C TYR A 112 26.04 -7.68 -12.34
N GLU A 113 26.54 -8.69 -11.64
CA GLU A 113 26.91 -10.00 -12.21
C GLU A 113 25.62 -10.79 -12.51
N GLU A 114 25.42 -11.16 -13.76
CA GLU A 114 24.28 -11.98 -14.20
C GLU A 114 24.54 -13.47 -13.95
N ILE A 115 23.51 -14.16 -13.46
CA ILE A 115 23.46 -15.61 -13.26
C ILE A 115 22.27 -16.12 -14.09
N PRO A 116 22.51 -16.83 -15.20
CA PRO A 116 21.44 -17.31 -16.07
C PRO A 116 20.47 -18.23 -15.33
N GLY A 117 19.17 -17.94 -15.40
CA GLY A 117 18.14 -18.82 -14.88
C GLY A 117 17.64 -19.83 -15.90
N THR A 118 16.83 -20.78 -15.44
CA THR A 118 16.39 -21.93 -16.25
C THR A 118 14.89 -22.08 -16.41
N PHE A 119 14.10 -21.19 -15.81
CA PHE A 119 12.65 -21.22 -15.88
C PHE A 119 12.06 -19.82 -15.71
N ASP A 120 10.80 -19.66 -16.09
CA ASP A 120 10.03 -18.44 -15.89
C ASP A 120 9.42 -18.41 -14.48
N PHE A 121 9.32 -17.24 -13.87
CA PHE A 121 8.70 -17.09 -12.57
C PHE A 121 8.00 -15.74 -12.44
N TRP A 122 7.08 -15.66 -11.50
CA TRP A 122 6.30 -14.47 -11.19
C TRP A 122 6.22 -14.29 -9.69
N ASP A 123 6.44 -13.07 -9.24
CA ASP A 123 6.59 -12.66 -7.84
C ASP A 123 7.62 -13.54 -7.11
N PRO A 124 8.91 -13.41 -7.47
CA PRO A 124 9.96 -14.22 -6.89
C PRO A 124 10.24 -13.84 -5.43
N ASN A 125 10.77 -14.78 -4.66
CA ASN A 125 11.52 -14.50 -3.43
C ASN A 125 12.65 -15.49 -3.21
N LEU A 126 13.86 -14.97 -3.07
CA LEU A 126 15.03 -15.73 -2.61
C LEU A 126 15.06 -15.76 -1.08
N PHE A 127 15.50 -16.88 -0.53
CA PHE A 127 15.76 -17.02 0.90
C PHE A 127 17.07 -17.75 1.12
N PHE A 128 18.02 -17.06 1.75
CA PHE A 128 19.32 -17.61 2.12
C PHE A 128 19.24 -18.05 3.58
N ASP A 129 19.29 -19.35 3.84
CA ASP A 129 19.19 -19.88 5.19
C ASP A 129 20.57 -19.92 5.87
N GLU A 130 20.56 -19.94 7.20
CA GLU A 130 21.74 -20.00 8.05
C GLU A 130 22.52 -21.32 7.89
N ASP A 131 21.88 -22.38 7.37
CA ASP A 131 22.52 -23.65 7.04
C ASP A 131 23.29 -23.62 5.70
N GLY A 132 23.28 -22.49 5.00
CA GLY A 132 23.97 -22.27 3.74
C GLY A 132 23.18 -22.70 2.50
N LYS A 133 21.95 -23.19 2.66
CA LYS A 133 21.07 -23.49 1.53
C LYS A 133 20.34 -22.25 1.05
N VAL A 134 19.89 -22.33 -0.20
CA VAL A 134 19.11 -21.27 -0.84
C VAL A 134 17.78 -21.87 -1.27
N TYR A 135 16.71 -21.19 -0.91
CA TYR A 135 15.36 -21.52 -1.30
C TYR A 135 14.79 -20.42 -2.18
N PHE A 136 13.88 -20.81 -3.07
CA PHE A 136 13.24 -19.90 -3.99
C PHE A 136 11.74 -20.17 -4.04
N TYR A 137 10.97 -19.08 -3.96
CA TYR A 137 9.51 -19.09 -3.92
C TYR A 137 8.97 -18.23 -5.05
N TRP A 138 7.86 -18.65 -5.65
CA TRP A 138 7.21 -17.86 -6.69
C TRP A 138 5.74 -18.25 -6.84
N GLY A 139 4.93 -17.36 -7.39
CA GLY A 139 3.54 -17.61 -7.71
C GLY A 139 2.74 -16.32 -7.74
N CYS A 140 1.82 -16.22 -8.70
CA CYS A 140 0.85 -15.12 -8.83
C CYS A 140 -0.34 -15.63 -9.62
N SER A 141 -1.35 -16.14 -8.92
CA SER A 141 -2.46 -16.82 -9.59
C SER A 141 -3.66 -17.01 -8.69
N ASN A 142 -4.82 -17.15 -9.32
CA ASN A 142 -6.06 -17.56 -8.67
C ASN A 142 -6.45 -19.01 -8.97
N ILE A 143 -5.62 -19.74 -9.72
CA ILE A 143 -5.87 -21.12 -10.13
C ILE A 143 -4.67 -22.05 -9.94
N THR A 144 -3.50 -21.53 -9.57
CA THR A 144 -2.28 -22.30 -9.26
C THR A 144 -1.72 -21.87 -7.91
N PRO A 145 -0.98 -22.74 -7.21
CA PRO A 145 -0.42 -22.42 -5.91
C PRO A 145 0.78 -21.46 -6.00
N VAL A 146 1.25 -21.02 -4.83
CA VAL A 146 2.64 -20.60 -4.63
C VAL A 146 3.52 -21.84 -4.56
N TRP A 147 4.66 -21.78 -5.24
CA TRP A 147 5.63 -22.84 -5.36
C TRP A 147 6.89 -22.54 -4.54
N GLY A 148 7.63 -23.59 -4.19
CA GLY A 148 8.94 -23.48 -3.57
C GLY A 148 9.92 -24.53 -4.09
N VAL A 149 11.21 -24.21 -4.08
CA VAL A 149 12.28 -25.14 -4.46
C VAL A 149 13.58 -24.81 -3.73
N GLU A 150 14.43 -25.81 -3.52
CA GLU A 150 15.83 -25.58 -3.14
C GLU A 150 16.67 -25.31 -4.39
N LEU A 151 17.52 -24.28 -4.35
CA LEU A 151 18.48 -23.95 -5.40
C LEU A 151 19.89 -24.39 -5.02
N GLU A 152 20.68 -24.77 -6.03
CA GLU A 152 22.14 -24.87 -5.90
C GLU A 152 22.74 -23.46 -5.73
N PRO A 153 23.34 -23.11 -4.57
CA PRO A 153 23.69 -21.71 -4.25
C PRO A 153 24.63 -21.01 -5.25
N SER A 154 25.48 -21.79 -5.94
CA SER A 154 26.48 -21.26 -6.87
C SER A 154 25.91 -20.96 -8.27
N THR A 155 24.89 -21.69 -8.70
CA THR A 155 24.34 -21.62 -10.06
C THR A 155 22.90 -21.16 -10.11
N MET A 156 22.21 -21.11 -8.96
CA MET A 156 20.77 -20.84 -8.85
C MET A 156 19.89 -21.84 -9.64
N LEU A 157 20.42 -23.03 -9.90
CA LEU A 157 19.67 -24.11 -10.55
C LEU A 157 18.78 -24.83 -9.54
N PRO A 158 17.51 -25.10 -9.86
CA PRO A 158 16.64 -25.94 -9.04
C PRO A 158 17.25 -27.33 -8.81
N ARG A 159 17.29 -27.78 -7.55
CA ARG A 159 17.71 -29.15 -7.20
C ARG A 159 16.62 -30.18 -7.47
N THR A 160 15.36 -29.76 -7.46
CA THR A 160 14.18 -30.60 -7.67
C THR A 160 13.18 -29.89 -8.57
N GLU A 161 12.08 -30.58 -8.90
CA GLU A 161 10.88 -29.90 -9.38
C GLU A 161 10.30 -29.01 -8.27
N GLY A 162 9.48 -28.02 -8.67
CA GLY A 162 8.80 -27.14 -7.73
C GLY A 162 7.78 -27.88 -6.86
N ILE A 163 7.71 -27.49 -5.59
CA ILE A 163 6.79 -28.04 -4.59
C ILE A 163 5.64 -27.06 -4.41
N GLU A 164 4.41 -27.54 -4.48
CA GLU A 164 3.22 -26.74 -4.13
C GLU A 164 3.22 -26.44 -2.62
N LEU A 165 3.20 -25.17 -2.23
CA LEU A 165 3.27 -24.77 -0.83
C LEU A 165 1.91 -24.35 -0.27
N ILE A 166 1.27 -23.37 -0.91
CA ILE A 166 0.00 -22.78 -0.44
C ILE A 166 -0.91 -22.41 -1.61
N SER A 167 -2.22 -22.42 -1.35
CA SER A 167 -3.29 -22.00 -2.26
C SER A 167 -4.33 -21.19 -1.49
N GLY A 168 -5.08 -20.36 -2.22
CA GLY A 168 -6.14 -19.54 -1.66
C GLY A 168 -7.39 -20.35 -1.31
N ASN A 169 -8.12 -19.91 -0.28
CA ASN A 169 -9.35 -20.51 0.23
C ASN A 169 -10.32 -19.44 0.76
N GLY A 170 -10.87 -18.63 -0.15
CA GLY A 170 -11.82 -17.57 0.17
C GLY A 170 -13.16 -18.02 0.79
N TYR A 171 -13.43 -19.33 0.87
CA TYR A 171 -14.61 -19.87 1.57
C TYR A 171 -14.39 -20.08 3.07
N GLU A 172 -13.13 -20.13 3.51
CA GLU A 172 -12.75 -20.34 4.91
C GLU A 172 -11.98 -19.13 5.48
N ARG A 173 -11.41 -18.31 4.60
CA ARG A 173 -10.62 -17.11 4.93
C ARG A 173 -11.21 -15.89 4.26
N GLY A 174 -11.91 -15.08 5.04
CA GLY A 174 -12.62 -13.92 4.55
C GLY A 174 -11.68 -12.89 3.92
N TYR A 175 -10.48 -12.68 4.50
CA TYR A 175 -9.51 -11.70 4.02
C TYR A 175 -8.93 -12.05 2.63
N GLU A 176 -9.10 -13.29 2.16
CA GLU A 176 -8.73 -13.71 0.80
C GLU A 176 -9.89 -13.52 -0.21
N ARG A 177 -11.06 -13.01 0.19
CA ARG A 177 -12.14 -12.77 -0.77
C ARG A 177 -11.91 -11.49 -1.56
N MET A 178 -12.20 -11.55 -2.86
CA MET A 178 -12.10 -10.42 -3.78
C MET A 178 -13.11 -9.32 -3.42
N GLY A 179 -12.99 -8.16 -4.07
CA GLY A 179 -13.97 -7.08 -3.93
C GLY A 179 -13.63 -6.08 -2.83
N VAL A 180 -14.29 -4.92 -2.89
CA VAL A 180 -14.17 -3.89 -1.84
C VAL A 180 -14.63 -4.48 -0.51
N ASP A 181 -13.86 -4.25 0.55
CA ASP A 181 -14.09 -4.81 1.89
C ASP A 181 -14.21 -6.34 1.93
N ASN A 182 -13.61 -7.07 0.97
CA ASN A 182 -13.69 -8.53 0.82
C ASN A 182 -15.12 -9.03 0.55
N CYS A 183 -15.88 -8.37 -0.33
CA CYS A 183 -17.31 -8.64 -0.54
C CYS A 183 -17.68 -9.79 -1.45
N GLU A 184 -16.79 -10.29 -2.28
CA GLU A 184 -17.11 -11.27 -3.31
C GLU A 184 -16.61 -12.66 -2.93
N PHE A 185 -17.53 -13.63 -2.85
CA PHE A 185 -17.15 -15.04 -2.78
C PHE A 185 -16.57 -15.54 -4.11
N PRO A 186 -15.71 -16.56 -4.09
CA PRO A 186 -15.41 -17.31 -5.30
C PRO A 186 -16.69 -17.87 -5.92
N ARG A 187 -16.75 -17.89 -7.26
CA ARG A 187 -17.86 -18.45 -8.03
C ARG A 187 -17.80 -19.97 -8.06
N SER A 188 -18.97 -20.60 -8.16
CA SER A 188 -19.07 -22.05 -8.37
C SER A 188 -18.57 -22.46 -9.76
N GLU A 189 -18.30 -23.75 -9.95
CA GLU A 189 -17.87 -24.27 -11.25
C GLU A 189 -18.94 -24.06 -12.34
N GLU A 190 -20.22 -24.19 -11.97
CA GLU A 190 -21.35 -23.96 -12.88
C GLU A 190 -21.45 -22.49 -13.32
N GLU A 191 -21.23 -21.55 -12.39
CA GLU A 191 -21.22 -20.12 -12.70
C GLU A 191 -20.05 -19.77 -13.64
N VAL A 192 -18.86 -20.31 -13.37
CA VAL A 192 -17.67 -20.11 -14.21
C VAL A 192 -17.91 -20.63 -15.63
N GLU A 193 -18.48 -21.84 -15.75
CA GLU A 193 -18.75 -22.42 -17.06
C GLU A 193 -19.82 -21.63 -17.82
N ALA A 194 -20.87 -21.15 -17.13
CA ALA A 194 -21.87 -20.26 -17.75
C ALA A 194 -21.25 -18.96 -18.28
N MET A 195 -20.32 -18.35 -17.54
CA MET A 195 -19.58 -17.16 -18.00
C MET A 195 -18.67 -17.47 -19.19
N PHE A 196 -17.97 -18.61 -19.16
CA PHE A 196 -17.12 -19.05 -20.26
C PHE A 196 -17.90 -19.28 -21.56
N GLN A 197 -19.06 -19.94 -21.49
CA GLN A 197 -19.96 -20.10 -22.64
C GLN A 197 -20.52 -18.77 -23.14
N GLY A 198 -20.83 -17.84 -22.22
CA GLY A 198 -21.22 -16.47 -22.56
C GLY A 198 -20.12 -15.72 -23.33
N PHE A 199 -18.86 -15.85 -22.87
CA PHE A 199 -17.69 -15.29 -23.54
C PHE A 199 -17.55 -15.83 -24.96
N LEU A 200 -17.55 -17.15 -25.15
CA LEU A 200 -17.48 -17.79 -26.47
C LEU A 200 -18.55 -17.24 -27.44
N LYS A 201 -19.79 -17.15 -26.96
CA LYS A 201 -20.91 -16.60 -27.74
C LYS A 201 -20.69 -15.13 -28.13
N SER A 202 -20.19 -14.31 -27.21
CA SER A 202 -19.92 -12.89 -27.46
C SER A 202 -18.74 -12.67 -28.41
N SER A 203 -17.74 -13.55 -28.36
CA SER A 203 -16.57 -13.51 -29.23
C SER A 203 -16.81 -14.14 -30.61
N GLY A 204 -17.95 -14.80 -30.81
CA GLY A 204 -18.25 -15.53 -32.05
C GLY A 204 -17.34 -16.72 -32.30
N MET A 205 -16.74 -17.29 -31.24
CA MET A 205 -15.80 -18.41 -31.29
C MET A 205 -16.41 -19.65 -30.65
N THR A 206 -16.04 -20.83 -31.14
CA THR A 206 -16.26 -22.11 -30.42
C THR A 206 -15.02 -22.48 -29.62
N GLN A 207 -15.19 -23.34 -28.62
CA GLN A 207 -14.06 -23.78 -27.78
C GLN A 207 -12.97 -24.48 -28.61
N GLU A 208 -13.34 -25.22 -29.67
CA GLU A 208 -12.40 -25.93 -30.56
C GLU A 208 -11.54 -24.96 -31.40
N GLN A 209 -12.02 -23.74 -31.61
CA GLN A 209 -11.27 -22.70 -32.33
C GLN A 209 -10.23 -22.01 -31.42
N MET A 210 -10.27 -22.27 -30.11
CA MET A 210 -9.36 -21.68 -29.14
C MET A 210 -8.17 -22.60 -28.86
N PRO A 211 -6.94 -22.07 -28.81
CA PRO A 211 -5.79 -22.83 -28.32
C PRO A 211 -6.05 -23.35 -26.91
N ALA A 212 -5.91 -24.67 -26.71
CA ALA A 212 -6.26 -25.34 -25.46
C ALA A 212 -5.57 -24.73 -24.22
N GLN A 213 -4.36 -24.20 -24.39
CA GLN A 213 -3.58 -23.56 -23.33
C GLN A 213 -4.23 -22.30 -22.74
N TYR A 214 -5.10 -21.60 -23.48
CA TYR A 214 -5.76 -20.38 -23.01
C TYR A 214 -7.06 -20.67 -22.25
N ILE A 215 -7.66 -21.85 -22.43
CA ILE A 215 -8.95 -22.19 -21.83
C ILE A 215 -8.91 -22.11 -20.29
N PRO A 216 -7.92 -22.69 -19.57
CA PRO A 216 -7.84 -22.57 -18.12
C PRO A 216 -7.68 -21.13 -17.64
N GLN A 217 -6.89 -20.33 -18.37
CA GLN A 217 -6.64 -18.93 -18.01
C GLN A 217 -7.92 -18.08 -18.13
N ILE A 218 -8.69 -18.28 -19.20
CA ILE A 218 -9.95 -17.57 -19.42
C ILE A 218 -10.99 -17.98 -18.38
N ARG A 219 -11.13 -19.28 -18.08
CA ARG A 219 -11.98 -19.74 -16.96
C ARG A 219 -11.51 -19.12 -15.64
N GLY A 220 -10.20 -19.08 -15.42
CA GLY A 220 -9.54 -18.42 -14.29
C GLY A 220 -10.03 -16.99 -14.05
N MET A 221 -10.18 -16.19 -15.12
CA MET A 221 -10.69 -14.81 -15.04
C MET A 221 -12.10 -14.71 -14.47
N PHE A 222 -12.91 -15.76 -14.59
CA PHE A 222 -14.30 -15.78 -14.10
C PHE A 222 -14.43 -16.37 -12.70
N THR A 223 -13.41 -17.01 -12.15
CA THR A 223 -13.54 -17.75 -10.87
C THR A 223 -13.82 -16.88 -9.66
N ARG A 224 -13.37 -15.60 -9.66
CA ARG A 224 -13.32 -14.76 -8.45
C ARG A 224 -12.62 -15.41 -7.26
N ARG A 225 -11.80 -16.44 -7.50
CA ARG A 225 -10.87 -16.95 -6.49
C ARG A 225 -9.85 -15.85 -6.19
N PRO A 226 -9.34 -15.74 -4.94
CA PRO A 226 -8.22 -14.86 -4.62
C PRO A 226 -7.07 -15.06 -5.58
N PHE A 227 -6.43 -13.97 -6.00
CA PHE A 227 -5.03 -14.08 -6.36
C PHE A 227 -4.21 -14.28 -5.09
N ILE A 228 -3.37 -15.30 -5.11
CA ILE A 228 -2.34 -15.54 -4.11
C ILE A 228 -1.01 -15.32 -4.81
N GLU A 229 -0.23 -14.39 -4.27
CA GLU A 229 0.95 -13.88 -4.95
C GLU A 229 2.01 -13.36 -3.97
N GLY A 230 3.09 -12.72 -4.45
CA GLY A 230 4.07 -12.04 -3.60
C GLY A 230 4.61 -12.84 -2.41
N PRO A 231 5.11 -14.08 -2.57
CA PRO A 231 5.68 -14.82 -1.45
C PRO A 231 6.85 -14.07 -0.82
N TRP A 232 6.96 -14.07 0.51
CA TRP A 232 8.14 -13.56 1.21
C TRP A 232 8.46 -14.46 2.40
N MET A 233 9.65 -15.04 2.43
CA MET A 233 10.08 -15.93 3.51
C MET A 233 10.85 -15.17 4.60
N GLU A 234 10.47 -15.38 5.86
CA GLU A 234 11.21 -14.91 7.03
C GLU A 234 11.49 -16.08 7.97
N LYS A 235 12.63 -16.04 8.68
CA LYS A 235 12.97 -17.06 9.69
C LYS A 235 13.13 -16.40 11.05
N HIS A 236 12.44 -16.92 12.05
CA HIS A 236 12.52 -16.44 13.42
C HIS A 236 12.47 -17.61 14.40
N GLU A 237 13.43 -17.68 15.31
CA GLU A 237 13.53 -18.73 16.35
C GLU A 237 13.36 -20.17 15.83
N GLY A 238 13.95 -20.45 14.66
CA GLY A 238 13.90 -21.77 14.04
C GLY A 238 12.60 -22.12 13.32
N LYS A 239 11.65 -21.18 13.21
CA LYS A 239 10.42 -21.29 12.44
C LYS A 239 10.50 -20.47 11.15
N TYR A 240 9.80 -20.94 10.12
CA TYR A 240 9.74 -20.33 8.79
C TYR A 240 8.35 -19.72 8.58
N TYR A 241 8.30 -18.43 8.26
CA TYR A 241 7.09 -17.65 8.05
C TYR A 241 6.98 -17.30 6.57
N LEU A 242 6.17 -18.06 5.84
CA LEU A 242 5.84 -17.78 4.45
C LEU A 242 4.71 -16.75 4.40
N GLN A 243 5.07 -15.51 4.10
CA GLN A 243 4.14 -14.43 3.82
C GLN A 243 3.65 -14.53 2.37
N TYR A 244 2.46 -14.04 2.07
CA TYR A 244 1.90 -14.00 0.71
C TYR A 244 0.85 -12.89 0.60
N ALA A 245 0.74 -12.30 -0.59
CA ALA A 245 -0.23 -11.27 -0.89
C ALA A 245 -1.57 -11.86 -1.37
N CYS A 246 -2.66 -11.17 -1.03
CA CYS A 246 -4.02 -11.45 -1.46
C CYS A 246 -4.93 -10.21 -1.28
N PRO A 247 -6.15 -10.17 -1.80
CA PRO A 247 -6.70 -11.03 -2.85
C PRO A 247 -6.49 -10.44 -4.26
N GLY A 248 -6.11 -9.16 -4.36
CA GLY A 248 -5.82 -8.43 -5.60
C GLY A 248 -5.55 -6.94 -5.34
N ALA A 249 -4.51 -6.39 -5.99
CA ALA A 249 -3.98 -5.06 -5.73
C ALA A 249 -4.98 -3.91 -6.03
N GLU A 250 -6.03 -4.16 -6.81
CA GLU A 250 -7.07 -3.20 -7.12
C GLU A 250 -8.10 -3.01 -5.98
N TYR A 251 -8.08 -3.81 -4.90
CA TYR A 251 -9.04 -3.78 -3.79
C TYR A 251 -8.48 -3.24 -2.48
N ASN A 252 -9.31 -2.56 -1.65
CA ASN A 252 -8.84 -1.78 -0.48
C ASN A 252 -8.22 -2.68 0.57
N VAL A 253 -8.62 -3.93 0.49
CA VAL A 253 -8.28 -5.05 1.33
C VAL A 253 -7.06 -5.81 0.83
N TYR A 254 -6.28 -5.27 -0.11
CA TYR A 254 -5.01 -5.89 -0.48
C TYR A 254 -4.11 -5.99 0.75
N ALA A 255 -3.62 -7.19 1.03
CA ALA A 255 -3.15 -7.63 2.34
C ALA A 255 -2.10 -8.73 2.19
N ASP A 256 -1.29 -8.91 3.22
CA ASP A 256 -0.42 -10.09 3.34
C ASP A 256 -0.92 -11.05 4.42
N GLY A 257 -1.06 -12.32 4.05
CA GLY A 257 -1.28 -13.43 4.98
C GLY A 257 0.02 -14.18 5.28
N VAL A 258 0.00 -15.05 6.29
CA VAL A 258 1.18 -15.80 6.76
C VAL A 258 0.83 -17.25 7.06
N TYR A 259 1.73 -18.13 6.63
CA TYR A 259 1.82 -19.51 7.09
C TYR A 259 3.14 -19.77 7.81
N VAL A 260 3.14 -20.69 8.76
CA VAL A 260 4.30 -21.05 9.59
C VAL A 260 4.66 -22.53 9.41
N SER A 261 5.95 -22.85 9.37
CA SER A 261 6.46 -24.22 9.35
C SER A 261 7.76 -24.38 10.15
N ASP A 262 8.10 -25.64 10.45
CA ASP A 262 9.41 -26.07 10.95
C ASP A 262 10.44 -26.29 9.83
N SER A 263 10.04 -26.15 8.56
CA SER A 263 10.86 -26.41 7.39
C SER A 263 10.61 -25.34 6.31
N PRO A 264 11.63 -24.90 5.56
CA PRO A 264 11.50 -23.84 4.55
C PRO A 264 10.60 -24.23 3.36
N LEU A 265 10.34 -25.53 3.17
CA LEU A 265 9.48 -26.06 2.11
C LEU A 265 8.22 -26.73 2.67
N GLY A 266 7.87 -26.44 3.93
CA GLY A 266 6.66 -26.95 4.57
C GLY A 266 6.80 -28.35 5.18
N PRO A 267 5.67 -28.97 5.62
CA PRO A 267 4.31 -28.48 5.43
C PRO A 267 4.00 -27.22 6.24
N PHE A 268 3.19 -26.33 5.67
CA PHE A 268 2.83 -25.02 6.22
C PHE A 268 1.48 -25.05 6.94
N GLN A 269 1.37 -24.35 8.07
CA GLN A 269 0.13 -24.14 8.82
C GLN A 269 -0.24 -22.66 8.87
N LEU A 270 -1.53 -22.35 8.76
CA LEU A 270 -1.98 -20.96 8.77
C LEU A 270 -1.68 -20.29 10.13
N ALA A 271 -1.03 -19.13 10.13
CA ALA A 271 -0.75 -18.38 11.35
C ALA A 271 -2.03 -17.93 12.08
N GLN A 272 -1.93 -17.70 13.39
CA GLN A 272 -3.05 -17.22 14.21
C GLN A 272 -3.42 -15.75 13.93
N ASN A 273 -2.43 -14.92 13.67
CA ASN A 273 -2.58 -13.55 13.19
C ASN A 273 -2.65 -13.55 11.67
N ASN A 274 -3.86 -13.41 11.13
CA ASN A 274 -4.10 -13.31 9.70
C ASN A 274 -5.34 -12.45 9.44
N PRO A 275 -5.29 -11.50 8.50
CA PRO A 275 -4.11 -11.11 7.71
C PRO A 275 -3.04 -10.41 8.57
N PHE A 276 -1.75 -10.67 8.30
CA PHE A 276 -0.62 -10.08 9.03
C PHE A 276 -0.43 -8.60 8.68
N SER A 277 -0.55 -8.25 7.39
CA SER A 277 -0.49 -6.88 6.90
C SER A 277 -1.82 -6.47 6.28
N TYR A 278 -2.51 -5.49 6.86
CA TYR A 278 -3.87 -5.12 6.44
C TYR A 278 -4.22 -3.68 6.78
N HIS A 279 -4.39 -2.84 5.76
CA HIS A 279 -4.78 -1.43 5.92
C HIS A 279 -5.97 -1.07 5.00
N PRO A 280 -7.21 -1.47 5.36
CA PRO A 280 -8.36 -1.37 4.46
C PRO A 280 -9.06 0.00 4.43
N GLY A 281 -8.74 0.86 5.39
CA GLY A 281 -9.31 2.20 5.56
C GLY A 281 -8.24 3.29 5.54
N GLY A 282 -8.53 4.45 6.12
CA GLY A 282 -7.63 5.60 6.09
C GLY A 282 -7.73 6.43 4.81
N PHE A 283 -6.80 7.38 4.65
CA PHE A 283 -6.58 8.21 3.47
C PHE A 283 -6.18 7.39 2.23
N MET A 284 -5.30 6.41 2.41
CA MET A 284 -4.87 5.52 1.32
C MET A 284 -4.80 4.06 1.78
N PRO A 285 -5.73 3.19 1.34
CA PRO A 285 -5.76 1.80 1.76
C PRO A 285 -4.78 0.91 0.98
N GLY A 286 -4.69 -0.36 1.39
CA GLY A 286 -3.84 -1.40 0.81
C GLY A 286 -2.53 -1.57 1.58
N ALA A 287 -2.21 -2.81 1.94
CA ALA A 287 -0.95 -3.19 2.56
C ALA A 287 -0.60 -4.66 2.22
N GLY A 288 -0.64 -4.97 0.92
CA GLY A 288 -0.30 -6.31 0.41
C GLY A 288 0.87 -6.25 -0.57
N HIS A 289 1.46 -7.41 -0.83
CA HIS A 289 2.65 -7.61 -1.65
C HIS A 289 3.78 -6.68 -1.26
N GLY A 290 4.64 -7.21 -0.41
CA GLY A 290 5.66 -6.47 0.27
C GLY A 290 6.78 -7.34 0.78
N SER A 291 7.58 -6.75 1.66
CA SER A 291 8.76 -7.37 2.23
C SER A 291 8.95 -6.95 3.67
N THR A 292 9.42 -7.90 4.47
CA THR A 292 9.75 -7.70 5.88
C THR A 292 11.26 -7.68 6.06
N MET A 293 11.78 -6.72 6.82
CA MET A 293 13.21 -6.43 6.92
C MET A 293 13.61 -6.02 8.33
N TRP A 294 14.67 -6.66 8.85
CA TRP A 294 15.32 -6.31 10.10
C TRP A 294 16.32 -5.17 9.90
N ASP A 295 16.19 -4.10 10.70
CA ASP A 295 17.12 -2.98 10.67
C ASP A 295 18.35 -3.17 11.58
N ARG A 296 19.25 -2.17 11.57
CA ARG A 296 20.49 -2.17 12.37
C ARG A 296 20.28 -2.23 13.88
N ASN A 297 19.09 -1.91 14.37
CA ASN A 297 18.71 -1.86 15.77
C ASN A 297 17.78 -3.02 16.14
N GLU A 298 17.68 -4.03 15.27
CA GLU A 298 16.79 -5.18 15.41
C GLU A 298 15.30 -4.79 15.46
N ASN A 299 14.91 -3.65 14.86
CA ASN A 299 13.50 -3.38 14.60
C ASN A 299 13.10 -4.09 13.32
N LEU A 300 11.85 -4.55 13.29
CA LEU A 300 11.27 -5.16 12.10
C LEU A 300 10.37 -4.14 11.41
N TRP A 301 10.55 -3.98 10.11
CA TRP A 301 9.74 -3.09 9.28
C TRP A 301 9.13 -3.88 8.13
N HIS A 302 7.91 -3.54 7.76
CA HIS A 302 7.23 -4.13 6.63
C HIS A 302 6.89 -3.05 5.60
N ALA A 303 7.43 -3.18 4.39
CA ALA A 303 7.09 -2.32 3.27
C ALA A 303 6.09 -3.06 2.38
N SER A 304 5.00 -2.42 1.96
CA SER A 304 4.00 -3.05 1.09
C SER A 304 3.27 -2.06 0.19
N THR A 305 2.44 -2.60 -0.71
CA THR A 305 1.74 -1.84 -1.74
C THR A 305 0.44 -1.23 -1.21
N MET A 306 0.30 0.08 -1.42
CA MET A 306 -0.91 0.88 -1.22
C MET A 306 -1.56 1.21 -2.56
N ARG A 307 -2.84 1.57 -2.57
CA ARG A 307 -3.60 1.75 -3.82
C ARG A 307 -4.38 3.06 -3.91
N ILE A 308 -4.47 3.54 -5.15
CA ILE A 308 -5.37 4.63 -5.56
C ILE A 308 -6.38 4.07 -6.57
N SER A 309 -5.89 3.41 -7.62
CA SER A 309 -6.67 2.75 -8.65
C SER A 309 -7.80 3.62 -9.25
N VAL A 310 -7.46 4.83 -9.72
CA VAL A 310 -8.44 5.73 -10.38
C VAL A 310 -8.15 5.87 -11.87
N ASN A 311 -6.95 6.33 -12.25
CA ASN A 311 -6.60 6.54 -13.66
C ASN A 311 -6.29 5.20 -14.37
N HIS A 312 -5.75 4.25 -13.60
CA HIS A 312 -5.46 2.88 -14.02
C HIS A 312 -5.64 1.93 -12.83
N GLN A 313 -6.01 0.67 -13.06
CA GLN A 313 -6.30 -0.27 -11.96
C GLN A 313 -5.08 -0.56 -11.06
N PHE A 314 -3.87 -0.41 -11.61
CA PHE A 314 -2.60 -0.61 -10.89
C PHE A 314 -1.91 0.70 -10.49
N GLU A 315 -2.65 1.82 -10.43
CA GLU A 315 -2.16 3.07 -9.84
C GLU A 315 -1.93 2.89 -8.33
N ARG A 316 -0.66 2.71 -7.96
CA ARG A 316 -0.23 2.20 -6.64
C ARG A 316 0.92 3.02 -6.05
N ARG A 317 1.08 2.93 -4.73
CA ARG A 317 2.13 3.59 -3.94
C ARG A 317 2.77 2.59 -2.97
N VAL A 318 3.84 3.00 -2.29
CA VAL A 318 4.50 2.18 -1.28
C VAL A 318 4.30 2.81 0.11
N GLY A 319 3.97 1.96 1.09
CA GLY A 319 3.96 2.31 2.51
C GLY A 319 4.95 1.47 3.30
N ILE A 320 5.36 1.98 4.46
CA ILE A 320 6.23 1.30 5.43
C ILE A 320 5.55 1.33 6.81
N TRP A 321 5.50 0.19 7.49
CA TRP A 321 4.91 0.05 8.82
C TRP A 321 5.84 -0.67 9.79
N PRO A 322 5.81 -0.32 11.09
CA PRO A 322 6.45 -1.11 12.13
C PRO A 322 5.86 -2.53 12.18
N ALA A 323 6.72 -3.52 12.31
CA ALA A 323 6.37 -4.92 12.46
C ALA A 323 7.12 -5.55 13.65
N GLY A 324 6.83 -6.80 13.96
CA GLY A 324 7.55 -7.52 15.00
C GLY A 324 7.04 -8.93 15.24
N PHE A 325 7.69 -9.61 16.17
CA PHE A 325 7.22 -10.87 16.74
C PHE A 325 6.87 -10.61 18.20
N ASP A 326 5.74 -11.16 18.66
CA ASP A 326 5.42 -11.14 20.09
C ASP A 326 6.11 -12.28 20.86
N GLU A 327 5.91 -12.33 22.17
CA GLU A 327 6.54 -13.33 23.06
C GLU A 327 6.15 -14.79 22.73
N GLU A 328 5.08 -15.02 21.95
CA GLU A 328 4.66 -16.34 21.48
C GLU A 328 5.17 -16.64 20.05
N GLY A 329 6.01 -15.78 19.49
CA GLY A 329 6.55 -15.91 18.13
C GLY A 329 5.53 -15.56 17.04
N GLU A 330 4.50 -14.78 17.36
CA GLU A 330 3.49 -14.39 16.38
C GLU A 330 3.90 -13.12 15.64
N LEU A 331 4.02 -13.23 14.31
CA LEU A 331 4.36 -12.11 13.44
C LEU A 331 3.17 -11.14 13.34
N PHE A 332 3.43 -9.85 13.61
CA PHE A 332 2.47 -8.76 13.50
C PHE A 332 3.04 -7.58 12.71
N CYS A 333 2.15 -6.77 12.15
CA CYS A 333 2.48 -5.48 11.56
C CYS A 333 1.44 -4.46 12.05
N ASN A 334 1.87 -3.28 12.47
CA ASN A 334 0.99 -2.27 13.06
C ASN A 334 0.55 -1.26 12.00
N GLN A 335 -0.71 -1.38 11.54
CA GLN A 335 -1.32 -0.42 10.61
C GLN A 335 -2.29 0.57 11.28
N ASN A 336 -2.29 0.65 12.62
CA ASN A 336 -3.09 1.63 13.33
C ASN A 336 -2.69 3.04 12.89
N TYR A 337 -3.66 3.80 12.35
CA TYR A 337 -3.41 5.14 11.82
C TYR A 337 -2.26 5.14 10.81
N GLY A 338 -2.16 4.08 10.00
CA GLY A 338 -0.99 3.73 9.20
C GLY A 338 -0.61 4.72 8.10
N ASP A 339 -1.38 5.79 7.90
CA ASP A 339 -1.10 6.90 7.00
C ASP A 339 -1.00 8.25 7.72
N TRP A 340 -0.81 8.25 9.03
CA TRP A 340 -0.44 9.44 9.82
C TRP A 340 1.08 9.52 9.98
N PRO A 341 1.64 10.64 10.48
CA PRO A 341 3.08 10.75 10.72
C PRO A 341 3.57 9.68 11.71
N ILE A 342 4.57 8.90 11.27
CA ILE A 342 5.23 7.85 12.04
C ILE A 342 6.62 8.36 12.42
N ALA A 343 6.93 8.26 13.71
CA ALA A 343 8.25 8.59 14.24
C ALA A 343 9.26 7.46 13.96
N VAL A 344 10.50 7.86 13.69
CA VAL A 344 11.67 7.00 13.62
C VAL A 344 12.72 7.53 14.60
N GLU A 345 13.07 6.70 15.57
CA GLU A 345 13.99 6.90 16.67
C GLU A 345 15.35 6.29 16.37
N GLU A 346 16.35 6.83 17.05
CA GLU A 346 17.66 6.19 17.12
C GLU A 346 17.59 5.04 18.13
N GLY A 347 17.59 3.79 17.64
CA GLY A 347 17.65 2.60 18.48
C GLY A 347 16.44 1.68 18.33
N LYS A 348 16.12 0.95 19.40
CA LYS A 348 15.00 0.01 19.45
C LYS A 348 13.69 0.78 19.61
N GLU A 349 12.72 0.48 18.75
CA GLU A 349 11.41 1.12 18.69
C GLU A 349 10.34 0.32 19.45
N ASP A 350 9.34 1.05 19.95
CA ASP A 350 8.05 0.45 20.32
C ASP A 350 7.15 0.41 19.06
N PRO A 351 6.93 -0.77 18.44
CA PRO A 351 6.14 -0.86 17.22
C PRO A 351 4.65 -0.52 17.45
N TRP A 352 4.19 -0.43 18.70
CA TRP A 352 2.81 -0.11 19.08
C TRP A 352 2.64 1.29 19.64
N ARG A 353 3.65 2.17 19.49
CA ARG A 353 3.58 3.56 19.92
C ARG A 353 2.37 4.27 19.29
N GLU A 354 1.61 4.99 20.11
CA GLU A 354 0.49 5.80 19.61
C GLU A 354 0.99 7.03 18.83
N PRO A 355 0.22 7.52 17.83
CA PRO A 355 0.55 8.74 17.12
C PRO A 355 0.75 9.93 18.08
N GLN A 356 1.83 10.68 17.86
CA GLN A 356 2.13 11.91 18.62
C GLN A 356 1.33 13.11 18.09
N TRP A 357 0.97 13.09 16.81
CA TRP A 357 0.27 14.17 16.12
C TRP A 357 -1.01 13.63 15.47
N TYR A 358 -2.07 14.43 15.53
CA TYR A 358 -3.40 14.07 15.05
C TYR A 358 -3.78 14.94 13.85
N LEU A 359 -4.67 14.44 13.00
CA LEU A 359 -5.12 15.16 11.81
C LEU A 359 -6.01 16.36 12.19
N LEU A 360 -5.49 17.56 11.97
CA LEU A 360 -6.14 18.84 12.26
C LEU A 360 -7.01 19.34 11.09
N SER A 361 -6.70 18.97 9.86
CA SER A 361 -7.37 19.48 8.66
C SER A 361 -8.66 18.75 8.29
N TYR A 362 -9.01 17.65 8.97
CA TYR A 362 -10.17 16.85 8.60
C TYR A 362 -11.49 17.63 8.64
N ALA A 363 -12.23 17.60 7.54
CA ALA A 363 -13.53 18.26 7.36
C ALA A 363 -13.53 19.79 7.62
N LYS A 364 -12.35 20.42 7.69
CA LYS A 364 -12.22 21.86 7.91
C LYS A 364 -12.68 22.68 6.71
N PRO A 365 -13.07 23.96 6.90
CA PRO A 365 -13.33 24.84 5.79
C PRO A 365 -12.11 24.98 4.87
N ALA A 366 -12.35 24.91 3.56
CA ALA A 366 -11.32 25.09 2.55
C ALA A 366 -11.82 25.99 1.42
N SER A 367 -10.92 26.81 0.89
CA SER A 367 -11.17 27.69 -0.26
C SER A 367 -10.06 27.54 -1.30
N CYS A 368 -10.28 28.04 -2.52
CA CYS A 368 -9.31 27.94 -3.59
C CYS A 368 -9.45 29.10 -4.57
N SER A 369 -8.44 29.29 -5.42
CA SER A 369 -8.45 30.28 -6.51
C SER A 369 -9.54 30.01 -7.54
N SER A 370 -9.67 28.75 -7.96
CA SER A 370 -10.62 28.29 -8.96
C SER A 370 -10.84 26.78 -8.83
N PHE A 371 -11.91 26.24 -9.42
CA PHE A 371 -12.10 24.80 -9.50
C PHE A 371 -12.95 24.39 -10.70
N ALA A 372 -12.69 23.19 -11.22
CA ALA A 372 -13.57 22.56 -12.20
C ALA A 372 -14.86 22.03 -11.52
N GLU A 373 -15.96 21.92 -12.27
CA GLU A 373 -17.24 21.45 -11.73
C GLU A 373 -17.10 20.14 -10.92
N GLY A 374 -17.64 20.14 -9.70
CA GLY A 374 -17.57 18.99 -8.79
C GLY A 374 -16.19 18.74 -8.15
N LYS A 375 -15.15 19.52 -8.47
CA LYS A 375 -13.77 19.34 -7.99
C LYS A 375 -13.32 20.45 -7.02
N GLY A 376 -14.19 20.86 -6.10
CA GLY A 376 -13.95 21.97 -5.16
C GLY A 376 -12.95 21.65 -4.02
N ALA A 377 -12.51 22.70 -3.33
CA ALA A 377 -11.49 22.67 -2.26
C ALA A 377 -11.77 21.67 -1.13
N GLN A 378 -13.04 21.44 -0.79
CA GLN A 378 -13.45 20.51 0.27
C GLN A 378 -13.00 19.05 0.03
N LYS A 379 -12.65 18.70 -1.21
CA LYS A 379 -12.13 17.37 -1.55
C LYS A 379 -10.69 17.14 -1.10
N ALA A 380 -9.94 18.18 -0.73
CA ALA A 380 -8.57 18.05 -0.24
C ALA A 380 -8.49 17.86 1.29
N VAL A 381 -9.64 17.79 1.98
CA VAL A 381 -9.77 17.68 3.44
C VAL A 381 -10.79 16.61 3.85
N ASN A 382 -11.07 15.66 2.97
CA ASN A 382 -12.06 14.60 3.19
C ASN A 382 -11.43 13.22 3.50
N GLU A 383 -10.09 13.15 3.58
CA GLU A 383 -9.32 11.91 3.79
C GLU A 383 -9.65 10.79 2.80
N ASP A 384 -9.75 11.13 1.51
CA ASP A 384 -9.93 10.16 0.42
C ASP A 384 -8.98 10.50 -0.73
N SER A 385 -7.90 9.73 -0.85
CA SER A 385 -6.89 9.91 -1.92
C SER A 385 -7.44 9.77 -3.35
N LYS A 386 -8.65 9.21 -3.52
CA LYS A 386 -9.34 9.06 -4.81
C LYS A 386 -10.25 10.24 -5.16
N SER A 387 -10.31 11.25 -4.29
CA SER A 387 -11.06 12.48 -4.47
C SER A 387 -10.11 13.65 -4.33
N TRP A 388 -10.23 14.66 -5.19
CA TRP A 388 -9.31 15.80 -5.18
C TRP A 388 -9.97 17.11 -5.60
N TRP A 389 -9.42 18.22 -5.08
CA TRP A 389 -9.59 19.52 -5.70
C TRP A 389 -8.87 19.51 -7.06
N ARG A 390 -9.45 20.15 -8.07
CA ARG A 390 -8.79 20.43 -9.37
C ARG A 390 -9.04 21.87 -9.74
N ALA A 391 -8.00 22.64 -9.98
CA ALA A 391 -8.12 24.01 -10.49
C ALA A 391 -8.88 24.07 -11.82
N ALA A 392 -9.51 25.20 -12.13
CA ALA A 392 -10.27 25.36 -13.36
C ALA A 392 -9.37 25.44 -14.61
N GLY A 393 -8.11 25.84 -14.44
CA GLY A 393 -7.12 25.97 -15.51
C GLY A 393 -5.73 25.51 -15.10
N THR A 394 -4.75 25.79 -15.96
CA THR A 394 -3.34 25.38 -15.84
C THR A 394 -2.41 26.55 -15.48
N SER A 395 -2.99 27.68 -15.06
CA SER A 395 -2.23 28.88 -14.73
C SER A 395 -1.28 28.62 -13.55
N SER A 396 -0.07 29.17 -13.62
CA SER A 396 0.81 29.22 -12.45
C SER A 396 0.20 30.10 -11.37
N GLY A 397 0.25 29.65 -10.11
CA GLY A 397 -0.28 30.38 -8.97
C GLY A 397 -1.71 30.02 -8.56
N GLU A 398 -2.30 28.98 -9.12
CA GLU A 398 -3.54 28.39 -8.56
C GLU A 398 -3.26 27.92 -7.13
N TRP A 399 -4.19 28.20 -6.21
CA TRP A 399 -3.98 27.96 -4.79
C TRP A 399 -5.19 27.31 -4.12
N LEU A 400 -4.89 26.58 -3.04
CA LEU A 400 -5.82 25.96 -2.12
C LEU A 400 -5.48 26.43 -0.71
N GLU A 401 -6.48 26.77 0.10
CA GLU A 401 -6.30 27.21 1.48
C GLU A 401 -7.23 26.46 2.43
N VAL A 402 -6.70 26.02 3.56
CA VAL A 402 -7.44 25.41 4.66
C VAL A 402 -7.47 26.36 5.85
N ASP A 403 -8.66 26.62 6.39
CA ASP A 403 -8.87 27.32 7.67
C ASP A 403 -9.04 26.30 8.79
N LEU A 404 -8.08 26.21 9.71
CA LEU A 404 -8.15 25.37 10.91
C LEU A 404 -9.14 25.90 11.96
N GLU A 405 -9.84 27.00 11.67
CA GLU A 405 -10.86 27.71 12.47
C GLU A 405 -10.31 28.43 13.70
N LYS A 406 -9.18 27.96 14.23
CA LYS A 406 -8.43 28.53 15.34
C LYS A 406 -6.92 28.40 15.07
N PRO A 407 -6.09 29.31 15.62
CA PRO A 407 -4.66 29.11 15.68
C PRO A 407 -4.34 27.75 16.32
N SER A 408 -3.61 26.92 15.58
CA SER A 408 -3.28 25.55 15.95
C SER A 408 -1.78 25.33 15.79
N ASP A 409 -1.23 24.45 16.60
CA ASP A 409 0.17 24.05 16.55
C ASP A 409 0.34 22.93 15.51
N VAL A 410 0.87 23.28 14.33
CA VAL A 410 1.09 22.34 13.23
C VAL A 410 2.54 21.86 13.25
N ARG A 411 2.72 20.53 13.28
CA ARG A 411 4.01 19.83 13.39
C ARG A 411 4.40 19.11 12.11
N ALA A 412 3.43 18.67 11.32
CA ALA A 412 3.67 18.07 10.00
C ALA A 412 2.59 18.47 8.99
N ILE A 413 3.02 18.65 7.74
CA ILE A 413 2.14 18.98 6.62
C ILE A 413 2.46 18.04 5.47
N GLN A 414 1.53 17.16 5.12
CA GLN A 414 1.66 16.29 3.94
C GLN A 414 0.81 16.84 2.80
N ILE A 415 1.44 17.06 1.65
CA ILE A 415 0.80 17.52 0.43
C ILE A 415 0.68 16.34 -0.52
N ASN A 416 -0.55 15.96 -0.84
CA ASN A 416 -0.86 14.83 -1.71
C ASN A 416 -1.40 15.35 -3.05
N PHE A 417 -0.56 15.27 -4.09
CA PHE A 417 -0.94 15.58 -5.46
C PHE A 417 -1.68 14.40 -6.09
N ALA A 418 -2.67 14.71 -6.92
CA ALA A 418 -3.39 13.74 -7.74
C ALA A 418 -3.21 14.04 -9.24
N ASP A 419 -3.61 13.09 -10.08
CA ASP A 419 -3.66 13.23 -11.53
C ASP A 419 -5.10 12.99 -12.00
N ASP A 420 -5.60 13.75 -12.97
CA ASP A 420 -7.01 13.69 -13.41
C ASP A 420 -7.10 13.59 -14.94
N ASP A 421 -7.18 12.35 -15.45
CA ASP A 421 -7.30 12.01 -16.88
C ASP A 421 -6.36 12.85 -17.78
N LEU A 422 -5.05 12.65 -17.57
CA LEU A 422 -4.00 13.45 -18.19
C LEU A 422 -4.10 13.44 -19.73
N PRO A 423 -4.33 14.59 -20.40
CA PRO A 423 -4.55 14.65 -21.84
C PRO A 423 -3.21 14.74 -22.60
N VAL A 424 -2.27 13.84 -22.31
CA VAL A 424 -0.92 13.89 -22.85
C VAL A 424 -0.61 12.63 -23.68
N ALA A 425 0.20 12.78 -24.72
CA ALA A 425 0.68 11.65 -25.50
C ALA A 425 1.88 10.99 -24.80
N SER A 426 2.12 9.70 -25.08
CA SER A 426 3.34 9.02 -24.63
C SER A 426 4.58 9.73 -25.20
N PRO A 427 5.51 10.20 -24.36
CA PRO A 427 6.71 10.88 -24.83
C PRO A 427 7.77 9.90 -25.34
N GLY A 428 7.61 8.61 -25.04
CA GLY A 428 8.47 7.53 -25.52
C GLY A 428 7.71 6.38 -26.17
N LYS A 429 8.47 5.38 -26.60
CA LYS A 429 7.95 4.19 -27.28
C LYS A 429 7.33 3.22 -26.27
N ILE A 430 6.09 2.82 -26.53
CA ILE A 430 5.43 1.73 -25.80
C ILE A 430 6.19 0.42 -26.03
N GLN A 431 6.56 -0.24 -24.94
CA GLN A 431 7.31 -1.51 -24.88
C GLN A 431 6.82 -2.36 -23.70
N GLY A 432 7.57 -3.40 -23.30
CA GLY A 432 7.15 -4.33 -22.25
C GLY A 432 6.42 -5.56 -22.80
N SER A 433 5.72 -6.27 -21.92
CA SER A 433 5.08 -7.54 -22.27
C SER A 433 3.82 -7.35 -23.13
N ALA A 434 3.39 -8.42 -23.81
CA ALA A 434 2.16 -8.39 -24.62
C ALA A 434 0.89 -8.10 -23.79
N THR A 435 0.91 -8.39 -22.48
CA THR A 435 -0.23 -8.19 -21.57
C THR A 435 -0.19 -6.86 -20.83
N GLN A 436 0.98 -6.21 -20.73
CA GLN A 436 1.16 -4.94 -20.02
C GLN A 436 2.08 -3.98 -20.79
N PRO A 437 1.79 -3.67 -22.06
CA PRO A 437 2.62 -2.77 -22.84
C PRO A 437 2.49 -1.33 -22.30
N ARG A 438 3.64 -0.70 -22.06
CA ARG A 438 3.73 0.65 -21.48
C ARG A 438 5.01 1.38 -21.89
N TYR A 439 5.03 2.68 -21.62
CA TYR A 439 6.27 3.46 -21.51
C TYR A 439 6.37 4.01 -20.08
N ILE A 440 7.55 3.93 -19.48
CA ILE A 440 7.84 4.51 -18.16
C ILE A 440 8.59 5.83 -18.38
N GLU A 441 8.11 6.93 -17.80
CA GLU A 441 8.76 8.24 -17.93
C GLU A 441 10.20 8.20 -17.39
N GLU A 442 11.13 8.56 -18.26
CA GLU A 442 12.56 8.53 -17.95
C GLU A 442 13.13 9.88 -17.55
N ARG A 443 12.44 10.98 -17.88
CA ARG A 443 12.87 12.32 -17.51
C ARG A 443 12.59 12.57 -16.03
N ASP A 444 13.49 13.28 -15.38
CA ASP A 444 13.23 13.86 -14.07
C ASP A 444 12.32 15.08 -14.26
N LEU A 445 11.10 14.96 -13.73
CA LEU A 445 10.10 16.02 -13.76
C LEU A 445 10.19 16.84 -12.46
N CYS A 446 9.44 17.94 -12.40
CA CYS A 446 9.40 18.77 -11.20
C CYS A 446 7.97 19.09 -10.79
N THR A 447 7.76 19.19 -9.49
CA THR A 447 6.56 19.73 -8.85
C THR A 447 7.01 20.88 -7.96
N ARG A 448 6.52 22.08 -8.24
CA ARG A 448 6.96 23.32 -7.59
C ARG A 448 5.79 24.05 -6.98
N TRP A 449 5.95 24.48 -5.74
CA TRP A 449 4.87 25.06 -4.95
C TRP A 449 5.42 25.94 -3.83
N LYS A 450 4.54 26.75 -3.24
CA LYS A 450 4.80 27.54 -2.04
C LYS A 450 3.75 27.24 -1.00
N LEU A 451 4.16 27.13 0.25
CA LEU A 451 3.28 26.89 1.38
C LEU A 451 3.41 28.06 2.35
N GLU A 452 2.30 28.74 2.59
CA GLU A 452 2.23 29.94 3.39
C GLU A 452 1.25 29.75 4.54
N GLY A 453 1.57 30.33 5.68
CA GLY A 453 0.74 30.31 6.89
C GLY A 453 0.23 31.70 7.24
N SER A 454 -0.95 31.78 7.85
CA SER A 454 -1.47 33.01 8.43
C SER A 454 -2.25 32.73 9.71
N LEU A 455 -2.25 33.70 10.64
CA LEU A 455 -3.09 33.68 11.84
C LEU A 455 -4.44 34.38 11.62
N ASP A 456 -4.52 35.31 10.67
CA ASP A 456 -5.65 36.22 10.48
C ASP A 456 -6.26 36.18 9.07
N GLY A 457 -5.63 35.42 8.15
CA GLY A 457 -6.05 35.27 6.76
C GLY A 457 -5.66 36.46 5.87
N LYS A 458 -4.87 37.40 6.37
CA LYS A 458 -4.47 38.64 5.68
C LYS A 458 -2.96 38.74 5.53
N GLU A 459 -2.23 38.56 6.62
CA GLU A 459 -0.77 38.57 6.61
C GLU A 459 -0.26 37.14 6.57
N TYR A 460 0.47 36.80 5.50
CA TYR A 460 1.02 35.47 5.28
C TYR A 460 2.53 35.48 5.53
N PHE A 461 3.00 34.45 6.21
CA PHE A 461 4.41 34.13 6.35
C PHE A 461 4.72 32.84 5.57
N MET A 462 5.93 32.75 5.02
CA MET A 462 6.36 31.54 4.32
C MET A 462 6.58 30.41 5.32
N ILE A 463 5.91 29.28 5.11
CA ILE A 463 6.20 28.02 5.82
C ILE A 463 7.33 27.31 5.07
N GLU A 464 7.16 27.06 3.78
CA GLU A 464 8.12 26.33 2.93
C GLU A 464 8.01 26.81 1.48
N ASP A 465 9.15 27.08 0.82
CA ASP A 465 9.20 27.50 -0.60
C ASP A 465 9.92 26.44 -1.43
N LYS A 466 9.15 25.71 -2.24
CA LYS A 466 9.64 24.72 -3.21
C LYS A 466 9.48 25.21 -4.65
N SER A 467 9.52 26.53 -4.90
CA SER A 467 9.41 27.06 -6.27
C SER A 467 10.56 26.67 -7.18
N GLU A 468 11.72 26.34 -6.60
CA GLU A 468 12.93 25.91 -7.32
C GLU A 468 13.18 24.40 -7.23
N ALA A 469 12.21 23.61 -6.75
CA ALA A 469 12.37 22.16 -6.64
C ALA A 469 12.63 21.52 -8.02
N VAL A 470 13.46 20.49 -8.02
CA VAL A 470 13.86 19.69 -9.20
C VAL A 470 13.38 18.24 -9.13
N THR A 471 12.49 17.95 -8.17
CA THR A 471 11.86 16.63 -7.94
C THR A 471 10.36 16.74 -8.10
N ASP A 472 9.68 15.64 -8.41
CA ASP A 472 8.23 15.53 -8.63
C ASP A 472 7.53 14.69 -7.54
N LEU A 473 7.82 14.98 -6.28
CA LEU A 473 7.28 14.27 -5.12
C LEU A 473 5.74 14.43 -5.02
N PRO A 474 4.93 13.35 -5.17
CA PRO A 474 3.48 13.42 -5.04
C PRO A 474 2.98 13.54 -3.60
N HIS A 475 3.80 13.15 -2.62
CA HIS A 475 3.41 12.96 -1.21
C HIS A 475 4.35 13.75 -0.29
N ASP A 476 4.64 14.99 -0.68
CA ASP A 476 5.66 15.80 -0.05
C ASP A 476 5.32 16.07 1.43
N LEU A 477 6.31 15.92 2.31
CA LEU A 477 6.14 16.03 3.76
C LEU A 477 7.03 17.13 4.32
N VAL A 478 6.40 18.14 4.92
CA VAL A 478 7.07 19.24 5.61
C VAL A 478 6.96 19.01 7.11
N ILE A 479 8.10 18.76 7.76
CA ILE A 479 8.18 18.61 9.22
C ILE A 479 8.58 19.93 9.87
N ARG A 480 7.87 20.29 10.93
CA ARG A 480 8.15 21.39 11.86
C ARG A 480 8.07 20.81 13.27
N GLU A 481 9.09 20.03 13.66
CA GLU A 481 9.09 19.29 14.94
C GLU A 481 8.84 20.21 16.13
N GLU A 482 9.32 21.46 16.11
CA GLU A 482 9.09 22.49 17.14
C GLU A 482 7.73 23.21 17.07
N GLY A 483 6.96 22.96 16.00
CA GLY A 483 5.64 23.51 15.77
C GLY A 483 5.67 24.87 15.07
N ILE A 484 4.61 25.12 14.30
CA ILE A 484 4.28 26.45 13.78
C ILE A 484 2.85 26.77 14.17
N LEU A 485 2.67 27.93 14.81
CA LEU A 485 1.33 28.40 15.16
C LEU A 485 0.68 29.02 13.91
N VAL A 486 -0.38 28.38 13.41
CA VAL A 486 -1.04 28.79 12.17
C VAL A 486 -2.54 28.52 12.23
N ARG A 487 -3.35 29.32 11.54
CA ARG A 487 -4.78 29.07 11.35
C ARG A 487 -5.10 28.77 9.89
N PHE A 488 -4.64 29.63 8.99
CA PHE A 488 -4.83 29.47 7.55
C PHE A 488 -3.55 28.93 6.93
N VAL A 489 -3.65 27.84 6.18
CA VAL A 489 -2.52 27.27 5.44
C VAL A 489 -2.86 27.28 3.96
N ARG A 490 -2.09 28.01 3.17
CA ARG A 490 -2.27 28.17 1.72
C ARG A 490 -1.16 27.48 0.96
N LEU A 491 -1.54 26.54 0.10
CA LEU A 491 -0.68 25.93 -0.90
C LEU A 491 -0.90 26.63 -2.24
N THR A 492 0.15 27.26 -2.77
CA THR A 492 0.17 27.87 -4.09
C THR A 492 0.99 26.99 -5.04
N VAL A 493 0.37 26.47 -6.08
CA VAL A 493 1.04 25.59 -7.06
C VAL A 493 1.66 26.44 -8.16
N VAL A 494 2.97 26.30 -8.36
CA VAL A 494 3.75 27.06 -9.34
C VAL A 494 3.86 26.28 -10.65
N GLN A 495 4.19 25.00 -10.57
CA GLN A 495 4.39 24.12 -11.72
C GLN A 495 4.15 22.66 -11.31
N ILE A 496 3.58 21.86 -12.22
CA ILE A 496 3.43 20.42 -12.07
C ILE A 496 3.85 19.72 -13.37
N PRO A 497 4.11 18.40 -13.33
CA PRO A 497 4.36 17.61 -14.54
C PRO A 497 3.37 17.87 -15.67
N TYR A 498 3.90 18.01 -16.89
CA TYR A 498 3.15 18.23 -18.13
C TYR A 498 2.27 19.48 -18.19
N ASP A 499 2.46 20.45 -17.29
CA ASP A 499 1.74 21.73 -17.28
C ASP A 499 0.20 21.59 -17.32
N VAL A 500 -0.31 20.53 -16.68
CA VAL A 500 -1.75 20.26 -16.55
C VAL A 500 -2.37 21.07 -15.39
N ALA A 501 -3.68 20.90 -15.17
CA ALA A 501 -4.35 21.58 -14.06
C ALA A 501 -3.97 20.93 -12.73
N PRO A 502 -3.55 21.69 -11.71
CA PRO A 502 -3.16 21.13 -10.43
C PRO A 502 -4.33 20.45 -9.72
N CYS A 503 -4.04 19.27 -9.19
CA CYS A 503 -4.96 18.48 -8.40
C CYS A 503 -4.34 18.13 -7.05
N ILE A 504 -5.08 18.36 -5.96
CA ILE A 504 -4.66 18.04 -4.59
C ILE A 504 -5.72 17.13 -3.96
N SER A 505 -5.35 15.89 -3.65
CA SER A 505 -6.20 14.93 -2.95
C SER A 505 -6.15 15.09 -1.43
N GLY A 506 -5.08 15.68 -0.90
CA GLY A 506 -4.95 15.92 0.54
C GLY A 506 -3.99 17.03 0.87
N LEU A 507 -4.47 18.08 1.54
CA LEU A 507 -3.64 19.00 2.32
C LEU A 507 -3.80 18.64 3.79
N ARG A 508 -2.96 17.71 4.24
CA ARG A 508 -3.09 17.03 5.54
C ARG A 508 -2.21 17.73 6.57
N LEU A 509 -2.84 18.36 7.56
CA LEU A 509 -2.17 19.13 8.60
C LEU A 509 -2.23 18.34 9.90
N PHE A 510 -1.08 18.07 10.51
CA PHE A 510 -0.98 17.28 11.72
C PHE A 510 -0.33 18.08 12.85
N GLY A 511 -0.81 17.86 14.07
CA GLY A 511 -0.22 18.42 15.26
C GLY A 511 -0.93 17.97 16.53
N PRO A 512 -0.47 18.41 17.71
CA PRO A 512 -1.20 18.21 18.93
C PRO A 512 -2.47 19.08 18.93
N GLY A 513 -3.62 18.48 19.23
CA GLY A 513 -4.81 19.25 19.58
C GLY A 513 -4.70 19.85 20.98
N ALA A 514 -5.43 20.92 21.22
CA ALA A 514 -5.46 21.65 22.50
C ALA A 514 -6.77 21.47 23.28
N GLY A 515 -7.66 20.61 22.80
CA GLY A 515 -8.96 20.32 23.41
C GLY A 515 -9.05 18.94 24.06
N GLU A 516 -10.28 18.49 24.27
CA GLU A 516 -10.56 17.19 24.88
C GLU A 516 -10.60 16.07 23.83
N LYS A 517 -10.11 14.91 24.23
CA LYS A 517 -10.28 13.64 23.50
C LYS A 517 -11.77 13.29 23.40
N PRO A 518 -12.20 12.55 22.37
CA PRO A 518 -13.61 12.19 22.23
C PRO A 518 -14.04 11.23 23.34
N ALA A 519 -15.33 11.17 23.61
CA ALA A 519 -15.90 10.16 24.49
C ALA A 519 -15.62 8.74 23.96
N GLN A 520 -15.60 7.78 24.88
CA GLN A 520 -15.49 6.37 24.53
C GLN A 520 -16.68 5.94 23.64
N ALA A 521 -16.41 5.25 22.54
CA ALA A 521 -17.43 4.77 21.62
C ALA A 521 -18.28 3.64 22.24
N GLY A 522 -19.60 3.75 22.14
CA GLY A 522 -20.51 2.61 22.29
C GLY A 522 -20.56 1.83 20.98
N PHE A 523 -20.53 0.50 21.02
CA PHE A 523 -20.69 -0.32 19.81
C PHE A 523 -21.31 -1.68 20.10
N ARG A 524 -21.82 -2.31 19.04
CA ARG A 524 -22.23 -3.72 19.01
C ARG A 524 -21.56 -4.40 17.83
N ALA A 525 -21.10 -5.63 18.03
CA ALA A 525 -20.48 -6.42 16.98
C ALA A 525 -20.99 -7.86 17.01
N SER A 526 -21.28 -8.43 15.85
CA SER A 526 -21.68 -9.83 15.68
C SER A 526 -21.05 -10.42 14.42
N ARG A 527 -21.05 -11.75 14.30
CA ARG A 527 -20.66 -12.42 13.06
C ARG A 527 -21.83 -12.53 12.08
N SER A 528 -21.51 -12.58 10.79
CA SER A 528 -22.42 -13.06 9.75
C SER A 528 -22.72 -14.55 9.91
N GLY A 529 -23.79 -15.02 9.27
CA GLY A 529 -24.17 -16.45 9.29
C GLY A 529 -23.14 -17.39 8.64
N ASP A 530 -22.36 -16.90 7.67
CA ASP A 530 -21.21 -17.63 7.09
C ASP A 530 -19.95 -17.56 7.96
N ARG A 531 -19.98 -16.75 9.03
CA ARG A 531 -18.92 -16.49 10.00
C ARG A 531 -17.67 -15.79 9.42
N LEU A 532 -17.66 -15.32 8.18
CA LEU A 532 -16.50 -14.67 7.57
C LEU A 532 -16.51 -13.14 7.72
N ASP A 533 -17.65 -12.57 8.11
CA ASP A 533 -17.80 -11.12 8.30
C ASP A 533 -18.02 -10.78 9.77
N MET A 534 -17.40 -9.69 10.20
CA MET A 534 -17.81 -8.93 11.37
C MET A 534 -18.76 -7.82 10.94
N LEU A 535 -19.94 -7.80 11.54
CA LEU A 535 -20.94 -6.74 11.41
C LEU A 535 -20.85 -5.86 12.65
N ILE A 536 -20.51 -4.59 12.49
CA ILE A 536 -20.35 -3.65 13.59
C ILE A 536 -21.24 -2.43 13.42
N THR A 537 -21.90 -2.04 14.51
CA THR A 537 -22.68 -0.82 14.62
C THR A 537 -22.08 0.03 15.74
N ILE A 538 -21.61 1.22 15.40
CA ILE A 538 -21.00 2.18 16.33
C ILE A 538 -22.02 3.28 16.61
N GLU A 539 -22.22 3.58 17.90
CA GLU A 539 -22.98 4.73 18.37
C GLU A 539 -22.10 5.98 18.26
N GLY A 540 -22.01 6.52 17.05
CA GLY A 540 -21.13 7.63 16.72
C GLY A 540 -21.52 8.92 17.43
N LYS A 541 -20.57 9.47 18.19
CA LYS A 541 -20.70 10.71 18.95
C LYS A 541 -20.14 11.89 18.17
N SER A 542 -20.80 13.03 18.31
CA SER A 542 -20.50 14.30 17.65
C SER A 542 -19.10 14.84 17.92
N ASP A 543 -18.46 14.46 19.03
CA ASP A 543 -17.12 14.88 19.44
C ASP A 543 -15.97 14.07 18.81
N ALA A 544 -16.28 12.96 18.12
CA ALA A 544 -15.32 12.16 17.38
C ALA A 544 -15.27 12.59 15.90
N SER A 545 -14.09 12.56 15.30
CA SER A 545 -13.89 12.70 13.84
C SER A 545 -13.96 11.34 13.14
N GLY A 546 -13.64 10.27 13.86
CA GLY A 546 -13.60 8.91 13.32
C GLY A 546 -13.41 7.86 14.41
N TYR A 547 -13.30 6.61 13.96
CA TYR A 547 -13.07 5.44 14.80
C TYR A 547 -12.02 4.53 14.20
N ASN A 548 -11.24 3.85 15.05
CA ASN A 548 -10.39 2.75 14.64
C ASN A 548 -10.98 1.47 15.22
N ILE A 549 -11.38 0.54 14.36
CA ILE A 549 -11.94 -0.75 14.76
C ILE A 549 -10.78 -1.75 14.81
N LEU A 550 -10.45 -2.26 16.00
CA LEU A 550 -9.40 -3.24 16.19
C LEU A 550 -9.98 -4.61 16.48
N TRP A 551 -9.36 -5.67 15.95
CA TRP A 551 -9.74 -7.03 16.27
C TRP A 551 -8.53 -7.97 16.27
N GLY A 552 -8.71 -9.10 16.94
CA GLY A 552 -7.65 -10.08 17.13
C GLY A 552 -8.19 -11.38 17.68
N HIS A 553 -7.39 -12.44 17.64
CA HIS A 553 -7.84 -13.77 18.05
C HIS A 553 -7.74 -14.00 19.58
N LYS A 554 -7.11 -13.08 20.32
CA LYS A 554 -7.10 -12.98 21.79
C LYS A 554 -7.38 -11.54 22.23
N GLU A 555 -7.80 -11.36 23.48
CA GLU A 555 -8.19 -10.05 24.04
C GLU A 555 -7.04 -9.02 24.04
N ASP A 556 -5.81 -9.50 24.22
CA ASP A 556 -4.56 -8.74 24.27
C ASP A 556 -3.80 -8.71 22.93
N LYS A 557 -4.26 -9.44 21.90
CA LYS A 557 -3.62 -9.54 20.58
C LYS A 557 -4.46 -8.90 19.47
N LEU A 558 -4.86 -7.65 19.66
CA LEU A 558 -5.65 -6.88 18.69
C LEU A 558 -4.76 -6.25 17.61
N TYR A 559 -4.20 -7.10 16.74
CA TYR A 559 -3.20 -6.68 15.75
C TYR A 559 -3.80 -6.11 14.46
N HIS A 560 -5.08 -6.36 14.18
CA HIS A 560 -5.71 -5.84 12.97
C HIS A 560 -6.46 -4.54 13.25
N SER A 561 -6.55 -3.68 12.23
CA SER A 561 -7.26 -2.39 12.33
C SER A 561 -8.04 -2.03 11.07
N TYR A 562 -9.11 -1.24 11.26
CA TYR A 562 -9.86 -0.59 10.19
C TYR A 562 -10.21 0.82 10.64
N GLN A 563 -9.47 1.80 10.12
CA GLN A 563 -9.73 3.21 10.36
C GLN A 563 -10.92 3.70 9.52
N ILE A 564 -11.90 4.30 10.18
CA ILE A 564 -13.05 4.93 9.55
C ILE A 564 -13.10 6.41 9.93
N PHE A 565 -13.43 7.26 8.96
CA PHE A 565 -13.77 8.65 9.19
C PHE A 565 -15.29 8.82 9.13
N ARG A 566 -15.83 9.69 9.98
CA ARG A 566 -17.25 10.06 9.93
C ARG A 566 -17.50 10.98 8.74
N ALA A 567 -18.70 10.98 8.16
CA ALA A 567 -18.99 11.86 7.03
C ALA A 567 -18.65 13.33 7.36
N PRO A 568 -17.97 14.08 6.46
CA PRO A 568 -17.56 15.46 6.73
C PRO A 568 -18.70 16.37 7.18
N ASP A 569 -19.91 16.17 6.64
CA ASP A 569 -21.09 16.94 7.04
C ASP A 569 -21.52 16.67 8.47
N ASP A 570 -21.41 15.43 8.96
CA ASP A 570 -21.75 15.08 10.35
C ASP A 570 -20.73 15.65 11.34
N VAL A 571 -19.45 15.67 10.96
CA VAL A 571 -18.39 16.32 11.73
C VAL A 571 -18.62 17.82 11.81
N ARG A 572 -18.82 18.50 10.67
CA ARG A 572 -19.04 19.95 10.62
C ARG A 572 -20.29 20.39 11.36
N SER A 573 -21.35 19.59 11.30
CA SER A 573 -22.63 19.90 11.96
C SER A 573 -22.71 19.42 13.41
N MET A 574 -21.64 18.81 13.96
CA MET A 574 -21.60 18.25 15.31
C MET A 574 -22.80 17.35 15.61
N ARG A 575 -23.20 16.52 14.64
CA ARG A 575 -24.33 15.60 14.79
C ARG A 575 -23.84 14.26 15.31
N ASP A 576 -24.61 13.59 16.15
CA ASP A 576 -24.41 12.16 16.40
C ASP A 576 -24.87 11.35 15.18
N ALA A 577 -24.25 10.19 14.93
CA ALA A 577 -24.59 9.34 13.80
C ALA A 577 -24.39 7.86 14.14
N VAL A 578 -25.26 6.99 13.64
CA VAL A 578 -25.03 5.53 13.71
C VAL A 578 -24.16 5.14 12.53
N ILE A 579 -23.07 4.42 12.78
CA ILE A 579 -22.15 3.99 11.75
C ILE A 579 -22.18 2.48 11.68
N GLU A 580 -22.52 1.96 10.50
CA GLU A 580 -22.51 0.53 10.22
C GLU A 580 -21.29 0.20 9.36
N LYS A 581 -20.56 -0.84 9.75
CA LYS A 581 -19.42 -1.34 8.97
C LYS A 581 -19.44 -2.86 8.93
N ARG A 582 -19.11 -3.39 7.76
CA ARG A 582 -18.84 -4.81 7.55
C ARG A 582 -17.34 -4.97 7.32
N ILE A 583 -16.72 -5.87 8.07
CA ILE A 583 -15.31 -6.25 7.90
C ILE A 583 -15.28 -7.72 7.48
N GLY A 584 -14.97 -7.97 6.22
CA GLY A 584 -14.98 -9.32 5.63
C GLY A 584 -13.70 -10.11 5.85
N ALA A 585 -12.88 -9.75 6.84
CA ALA A 585 -11.52 -10.24 7.05
C ALA A 585 -11.39 -11.23 8.23
N LEU A 586 -12.40 -12.07 8.47
CA LEU A 586 -12.34 -13.10 9.51
C LEU A 586 -11.99 -14.48 8.93
N VAL A 587 -11.37 -15.32 9.76
CA VAL A 587 -11.23 -16.77 9.55
C VAL A 587 -12.38 -17.50 10.25
N LYS A 588 -13.07 -18.39 9.53
CA LYS A 588 -14.36 -18.97 9.91
C LYS A 588 -14.41 -19.64 11.30
N GLU A 589 -13.40 -20.45 11.60
CA GLU A 589 -13.33 -21.24 12.84
C GLU A 589 -12.53 -20.57 13.96
N ARG A 590 -12.07 -19.33 13.75
CA ARG A 590 -11.28 -18.59 14.74
C ARG A 590 -12.19 -17.74 15.62
N GLU A 591 -11.92 -17.70 16.92
CA GLU A 591 -12.56 -16.75 17.83
C GLU A 591 -11.93 -15.36 17.69
N TYR A 592 -12.70 -14.31 17.93
CA TYR A 592 -12.20 -12.93 17.84
C TYR A 592 -12.65 -12.08 19.03
N TYR A 593 -11.83 -11.10 19.34
CA TYR A 593 -12.08 -9.99 20.26
C TYR A 593 -12.02 -8.70 19.47
N VAL A 594 -12.81 -7.71 19.88
CA VAL A 594 -13.01 -6.46 19.12
C VAL A 594 -12.99 -5.29 20.09
N ARG A 595 -12.35 -4.19 19.67
CA ARG A 595 -12.35 -2.91 20.36
C ARG A 595 -12.61 -1.80 19.33
N VAL A 596 -13.31 -0.76 19.74
CA VAL A 596 -13.49 0.45 18.91
C VAL A 596 -12.90 1.63 19.65
N ASP A 597 -11.83 2.20 19.11
CA ASP A 597 -11.21 3.41 19.62
C ASP A 597 -11.81 4.63 18.90
N ALA A 598 -12.16 5.68 19.63
CA ALA A 598 -12.63 6.93 19.07
C ALA A 598 -11.46 7.91 18.94
N TYR A 599 -11.41 8.71 17.88
CA TYR A 599 -10.40 9.75 17.73
C TYR A 599 -10.95 11.07 17.18
N ASN A 600 -10.29 12.16 17.56
CA ASN A 600 -10.48 13.50 16.97
C ASN A 600 -9.12 14.22 16.90
N GLU A 601 -9.13 15.51 16.53
CA GLU A 601 -7.92 16.35 16.45
C GLU A 601 -7.14 16.49 17.78
N ASN A 602 -7.72 16.09 18.91
CA ASN A 602 -7.11 16.17 20.26
C ASN A 602 -6.66 14.81 20.80
N GLY A 603 -6.92 13.72 20.06
CA GLY A 603 -6.31 12.43 20.32
C GLY A 603 -7.29 11.26 20.37
N ILE A 604 -6.80 10.15 20.94
CA ILE A 604 -7.44 8.84 20.89
C ILE A 604 -7.97 8.46 22.28
N THR A 605 -9.21 7.98 22.32
CA THR A 605 -9.85 7.37 23.49
C THR A 605 -10.10 5.90 23.22
N ARG A 606 -9.42 5.03 23.99
CA ARG A 606 -9.52 3.58 23.85
C ARG A 606 -10.90 3.06 24.27
N GLY A 607 -11.43 2.14 23.47
CA GLY A 607 -12.68 1.43 23.75
C GLY A 607 -12.54 0.33 24.80
N LYS A 608 -13.66 -0.36 25.06
CA LYS A 608 -13.64 -1.63 25.79
C LYS A 608 -13.53 -2.78 24.79
N THR A 609 -12.65 -3.74 25.08
CA THR A 609 -12.57 -4.97 24.30
C THR A 609 -13.73 -5.89 24.70
N ILE A 610 -14.40 -6.49 23.71
CA ILE A 610 -15.43 -7.51 23.91
C ILE A 610 -15.12 -8.73 23.06
N LYS A 611 -15.53 -9.91 23.51
CA LYS A 611 -15.53 -11.11 22.66
C LYS A 611 -16.60 -10.96 21.58
N LEU A 612 -16.23 -11.21 20.33
CA LEU A 612 -17.15 -11.15 19.19
C LEU A 612 -18.19 -12.27 19.32
N GLN A 613 -19.47 -11.88 19.31
CA GLN A 613 -20.57 -12.83 19.43
C GLN A 613 -20.77 -13.60 18.12
N GLY A 614 -21.11 -14.88 18.27
CA GLY A 614 -21.27 -15.84 17.16
C GLY A 614 -22.54 -15.67 16.37
#